data_AF-A0A1Q8HV32-F1
#
_entry.id   AF-A0A1Q8HV32-F1
#
_cell.length_a   1.000
_cell.length_b   1.000
_cell.length_c   1.000
_cell.angle_alpha   90.00
_cell.angle_beta   90.00
_cell.angle_gamma   90.00
#
_symmetry.space_group_name_H-M   'P 1'
#
loop_
_entity.id
_entity.type
_entity.pdbx_description
1 polymer ?
#
loop_
_entity_poly.entity_id
_entity_poly.type
_entity_poly.pdbx_seq_one_letter_code
_entity_poly.pdbx_strand_id
1 'polypeptide(L)' 'EQWDKDRLEEALKTAIVEGRGMPDGEGIKPRLAYGPLRVAVTGRQVSPPLFESMEILGSSSTLNRLKALRARLG' A
#
# COMPACT_ATOMS: atom_id res chain seq x y z
N GLU A 1 -15.92 5.96 -5.16
CA GLU A 1 -14.94 5.25 -6.00
C GLU A 1 -14.92 3.78 -5.63
N GLN A 2 -14.70 2.91 -6.63
CA GLN A 2 -14.55 1.47 -6.40
C GLN A 2 -13.18 1.19 -5.75
N TRP A 3 -13.18 0.33 -4.75
CA TRP A 3 -11.99 -0.13 -4.03
C TRP A 3 -11.63 -1.53 -4.53
N ASP A 4 -11.13 -1.59 -5.75
CA ASP A 4 -10.82 -2.85 -6.46
C ASP A 4 -9.32 -3.03 -6.70
N LYS A 5 -8.93 -4.27 -6.99
CA LYS A 5 -7.53 -4.67 -7.17
C LYS A 5 -6.78 -3.83 -8.22
N ASP A 6 -7.37 -3.59 -9.38
CA ASP A 6 -6.69 -2.91 -10.48
C ASP A 6 -6.45 -1.43 -10.16
N ARG A 7 -7.45 -0.75 -9.58
CA ARG A 7 -7.30 0.64 -9.13
C ARG A 7 -6.29 0.78 -8.01
N LEU A 8 -6.27 -0.15 -7.06
CA LEU A 8 -5.30 -0.13 -5.96
C LEU A 8 -3.87 -0.32 -6.49
N GLU A 9 -3.67 -1.24 -7.43
CA GLU A 9 -2.38 -1.48 -8.06
C GLU A 9 -1.88 -0.23 -8.80
N GLU A 10 -2.74 0.39 -9.62
CA GLU A 10 -2.40 1.61 -10.35
C GLU A 10 -2.09 2.77 -9.41
N ALA A 11 -2.97 3.06 -8.44
CA ALA A 11 -2.81 4.16 -7.51
C ALA A 11 -1.52 4.04 -6.69
N LEU A 12 -1.21 2.84 -6.20
CA LEU A 12 -0.01 2.59 -5.40
C LEU A 12 1.26 2.58 -6.25
N LYS A 13 1.20 2.07 -7.48
CA LYS A 13 2.32 2.17 -8.42
C LYS A 13 2.65 3.64 -8.69
N THR A 14 1.65 4.44 -9.04
CA THR A 14 1.87 5.86 -9.35
C THR A 14 2.37 6.65 -8.15
N ALA A 15 1.80 6.44 -6.96
CA ALA A 15 2.23 7.15 -5.76
C ALA A 15 3.62 6.71 -5.27
N ILE A 16 3.89 5.40 -5.23
CA ILE A 16 5.06 4.84 -4.53
C ILE A 16 6.18 4.49 -5.50
N VAL A 17 5.88 3.84 -6.62
CA VAL A 17 6.90 3.36 -7.57
C VAL A 17 7.34 4.45 -8.53
N GLU A 18 6.42 5.30 -8.96
CA GLU A 18 6.69 6.45 -9.82
C GLU A 18 7.00 7.71 -9.01
N GLY A 19 6.80 7.68 -7.68
CA GLY A 19 7.14 8.77 -6.77
C GLY A 19 6.20 9.99 -6.86
N ARG A 20 5.04 9.86 -7.50
CA ARG A 20 4.12 10.99 -7.69
C ARG A 20 3.61 11.49 -6.33
N GLY A 21 4.00 12.71 -5.95
CA GLY A 21 3.63 13.33 -4.69
C GLY A 21 4.59 13.05 -3.52
N MET A 22 5.73 12.39 -3.78
CA MET A 22 6.83 12.30 -2.82
C MET A 22 7.69 13.59 -2.84
N PRO A 23 8.37 13.95 -1.74
CA PRO A 23 9.09 15.23 -1.59
C PRO A 23 10.07 15.56 -2.73
N ASP A 24 10.74 14.54 -3.28
CA ASP A 24 11.72 14.69 -4.37
C ASP A 24 11.23 14.10 -5.71
N GLY A 25 9.99 13.60 -5.75
CA GLY A 25 9.44 12.90 -6.91
C GLY A 25 10.11 11.57 -7.24
N GLU A 26 11.10 11.13 -6.45
CA GLU A 26 11.77 9.84 -6.66
C GLU A 26 10.93 8.69 -6.12
N GLY A 27 10.65 7.72 -6.99
CA GLY A 27 9.89 6.53 -6.64
C GLY A 27 10.75 5.40 -6.05
N ILE A 28 10.09 4.49 -5.36
CA ILE A 28 10.71 3.33 -4.72
C ILE A 28 10.54 2.10 -5.62
N LYS A 29 11.64 1.38 -5.86
CA LYS A 29 11.60 0.13 -6.63
C LYS A 29 10.52 -0.82 -6.07
N PRO A 30 9.68 -1.48 -6.92
CA PRO A 30 8.55 -2.30 -6.45
C PRO A 30 8.93 -3.35 -5.39
N ARG A 31 10.10 -3.97 -5.55
CA ARG A 31 10.64 -4.99 -4.62
C ARG A 31 10.83 -4.45 -3.19
N LEU A 32 11.09 -3.15 -3.04
CA LEU A 32 11.25 -2.48 -1.75
C LEU A 32 9.97 -1.81 -1.29
N ALA A 33 9.13 -1.33 -2.22
CA ALA A 33 7.88 -0.62 -1.92
C ALA A 33 6.83 -1.53 -1.26
N TYR A 34 6.59 -2.72 -1.83
CA TYR A 34 5.41 -3.51 -1.47
C TYR A 34 5.61 -4.44 -0.27
N GLY A 35 6.85 -4.73 0.14
CA GLY A 35 7.12 -5.49 1.36
C GLY A 35 6.60 -4.80 2.62
N PRO A 36 7.02 -3.55 2.91
CA PRO A 36 6.50 -2.77 4.03
C PRO A 36 4.98 -2.58 3.97
N LEU A 37 4.44 -2.30 2.78
CA LEU A 37 3.00 -2.13 2.60
C LEU A 37 2.23 -3.41 2.96
N ARG A 38 2.74 -4.58 2.54
CA ARG A 38 2.16 -5.87 2.90
C ARG A 38 2.16 -6.10 4.41
N VAL A 39 3.26 -5.80 5.10
CA VAL A 39 3.29 -5.92 6.57
C VAL A 39 2.31 -4.95 7.22
N ALA A 40 2.23 -3.71 6.74
CA ALA A 40 1.30 -2.72 7.25
C ALA A 40 -0.16 -3.19 7.17
N VAL A 41 -0.53 -3.79 6.04
CA VAL A 41 -1.91 -4.21 5.78
C VAL A 41 -2.20 -5.58 6.39
N THR A 42 -1.29 -6.55 6.35
CA THR A 42 -1.58 -7.95 6.68
C THR A 42 -0.93 -8.42 7.98
N GLY A 43 0.01 -7.65 8.55
CA GLY A 43 0.82 -8.05 9.70
C GLY A 43 1.85 -9.14 9.39
N ARG A 44 2.01 -9.56 8.13
CA ARG A 44 2.92 -10.64 7.70
C ARG A 44 3.76 -10.20 6.51
N GLN A 45 4.99 -10.72 6.42
CA GLN A 45 5.88 -10.49 5.27
C GLN A 45 5.46 -11.31 4.03
N VAL A 46 4.91 -12.50 4.26
CA VAL A 46 4.37 -13.38 3.23
C VAL A 46 2.87 -13.48 3.44
N SER A 47 2.10 -13.16 2.40
CA SER A 47 0.65 -13.13 2.42
C SER A 47 0.12 -13.56 1.05
N PRO A 48 -1.21 -13.78 0.92
CA PRO A 48 -1.85 -13.78 -0.39
C PRO A 48 -1.54 -12.50 -1.20
N PRO A 49 -1.92 -12.45 -2.48
CA PRO A 49 -1.75 -11.27 -3.34
C PRO A 49 -2.21 -9.98 -2.65
N LEU A 50 -1.37 -8.93 -2.69
CA LEU A 50 -1.52 -7.75 -1.82
C LEU A 50 -2.77 -6.94 -2.15
N PHE A 51 -3.00 -6.66 -3.43
CA PHE A 51 -4.08 -5.78 -3.87
C PHE A 51 -5.45 -6.46 -3.71
N GLU A 52 -5.54 -7.75 -3.99
CA GLU A 52 -6.70 -8.60 -3.75
C GLU A 52 -7.00 -8.69 -2.24
N SER A 53 -5.96 -8.80 -1.41
CA SER A 53 -6.13 -8.75 0.06
C SER A 53 -6.67 -7.39 0.51
N MET A 54 -6.18 -6.29 -0.07
CA MET A 54 -6.66 -4.94 0.24
C MET A 54 -8.11 -4.72 -0.24
N GLU A 55 -8.47 -5.25 -1.41
CA GLU A 55 -9.83 -5.25 -1.95
C GLU A 55 -10.80 -5.97 -0.99
N ILE A 56 -10.47 -7.20 -0.57
CA ILE A 56 -11.27 -7.99 0.39
C ILE A 56 -11.43 -7.27 1.73
N LEU A 57 -10.36 -6.64 2.23
CA LEU A 57 -10.40 -5.89 3.49
C LEU A 57 -11.23 -4.61 3.41
N GLY A 58 -11.36 -4.04 2.20
CA GLY A 58 -12.00 -2.76 1.97
C GLY A 58 -11.18 -1.55 2.44
N SER A 59 -11.65 -0.36 2.03
CA SER A 59 -10.97 0.92 2.26
C SER A 59 -10.77 1.24 3.73
N SER A 60 -11.83 1.14 4.53
CA SER A 60 -11.81 1.53 5.95
C SER A 60 -10.78 0.72 6.74
N SER A 61 -10.77 -0.61 6.59
CA SER A 61 -9.82 -1.49 7.28
C SER A 61 -8.38 -1.20 6.83
N THR A 62 -8.15 -1.12 5.52
CA THR A 62 -6.82 -0.87 4.95
C THR A 62 -6.25 0.47 5.40
N LEU A 63 -7.00 1.56 5.26
CA LEU A 63 -6.55 2.90 5.64
C LEU A 63 -6.32 3.03 7.14
N ASN A 64 -7.15 2.40 7.98
CA ASN A 64 -6.95 2.39 9.43
C ASN A 64 -5.64 1.69 9.82
N ARG A 65 -5.32 0.56 9.17
CA ARG A 65 -4.05 -0.16 9.40
C ARG A 65 -2.83 0.67 8.99
N LEU A 66 -2.89 1.34 7.83
CA LEU A 66 -1.82 2.23 7.36
C LEU A 66 -1.62 3.43 8.30
N LYS A 67 -2.70 4.08 8.73
CA LYS A 67 -2.64 5.18 9.71
C LYS A 67 -2.05 4.73 11.04
N ALA A 68 -2.46 3.55 11.52
CA ALA A 68 -1.91 2.98 12.74
C ALA A 68 -0.42 2.67 12.63
N LEU A 69 0.06 2.16 11.48
CA LEU A 69 1.48 1.98 11.26
C LEU A 69 2.22 3.32 11.23
N ARG A 70 1.72 4.31 10.46
CA ARG A 70 2.32 5.65 10.39
C ARG A 70 2.48 6.26 11.78
N ALA A 71 1.44 6.19 12.61
CA ALA A 71 1.48 6.69 13.98
C ALA A 71 2.54 6.01 14.87
N ARG A 72 3.00 4.80 14.51
CA ARG A 72 4.08 4.07 15.22
C ARG A 72 5.47 4.37 14.66
N LEU A 73 5.58 4.82 13.41
CA LEU A 73 6.85 5.08 12.74
C LEU A 73 7.33 6.53 12.87
N GLY A 74 6.42 7.48 13.13
CA GLY A 74 6.74 8.91 13.27
C GLY A 74 6.88 9.62 11.93
#